data_AF-A0A8T5KH23-F1
#
_entry.id   AF-A0A8T5KH23-F1
#
_cell.length_a   1.000
_cell.length_b   1.000
_cell.length_c   1.000
_cell.angle_alpha   90.00
_cell.angle_beta   90.00
_cell.angle_gamma   90.00
#
_symmetry.space_group_name_H-M   'P 1'
#
loop_
_entity.id
_entity.type
_entity.pdbx_description
1 polymer ?
#
loop_
_entity_poly.entity_id
_entity_poly.type
_entity_poly.pdbx_seq_one_letter_code
_entity_poly.pdbx_strand_id
1 'polypeptide(L)'
;NDTEGEIQISTAEVVPNKSDPSRNNLALTFTVPSDITVDDIKLWLPIPPAALKEEDPKKYNKQLLRIKDFYEGFGVDTSRGVDPVDLIGLTAYAILGESEDPNYGMQNFVRRYVKKR
;
A
#
# COMPACT_ATOMS: atom_id res chain seq x y z
N ASN A 1 3.84 -6.02 19.16
CA ASN A 1 2.54 -5.48 19.59
C ASN A 1 1.82 -4.99 18.35
N ASP A 2 0.63 -5.52 18.08
CA ASP A 2 -0.18 -5.05 16.95
C ASP A 2 -1.06 -3.91 17.45
N THR A 3 -0.94 -2.73 16.84
CA THR A 3 -1.71 -1.53 17.24
C THR A 3 -2.66 -1.18 16.11
N GLU A 4 -3.95 -1.05 16.42
CA GLU A 4 -4.93 -0.51 15.48
C GLU A 4 -4.86 1.03 15.50
N GLY A 5 -4.75 1.65 14.32
CA GLY A 5 -4.71 3.10 14.18
C GLY A 5 -5.30 3.55 12.85
N GLU A 6 -5.77 4.80 12.82
CA GLU A 6 -6.13 5.45 11.57
C GLU A 6 -4.85 5.90 10.85
N ILE A 7 -4.78 5.61 9.55
CA ILE A 7 -3.73 6.07 8.66
C ILE A 7 -4.35 6.91 7.54
N GLN A 8 -3.62 7.93 7.08
CA GLN A 8 -3.99 8.76 5.94
C GLN A 8 -2.94 8.68 4.86
N ILE A 9 -3.36 8.63 3.59
CA ILE A 9 -2.44 8.69 2.44
C ILE A 9 -1.93 10.12 2.28
N SER A 10 -0.64 10.35 2.49
CA SER A 10 0.00 11.66 2.29
C SER A 10 0.55 11.83 0.87
N THR A 11 1.07 10.75 0.28
CA THR A 11 1.57 10.76 -1.10
C THR A 11 1.19 9.46 -1.81
N ALA A 12 0.92 9.55 -3.11
CA ALA A 12 0.64 8.41 -3.97
C ALA A 12 1.20 8.69 -5.38
N GLU A 13 2.07 7.80 -5.87
CA GLU A 13 2.69 7.93 -7.18
C GLU A 13 3.01 6.57 -7.82
N VAL A 14 3.03 6.52 -9.15
CA VAL A 14 3.50 5.34 -9.88
C VAL A 14 4.99 5.51 -10.15
N VAL A 15 5.79 4.59 -9.62
CA VAL A 15 7.25 4.60 -9.76
C VAL A 15 7.77 3.28 -10.34
N PRO A 16 8.89 3.30 -11.07
CA PRO A 16 9.56 2.06 -11.48
C PRO A 16 9.96 1.21 -10.27
N ASN A 17 9.86 -0.10 -10.41
CA ASN A 17 10.33 -1.03 -9.39
C ASN A 17 11.87 -1.01 -9.34
N LYS A 18 12.43 -0.87 -8.13
CA LYS A 18 13.89 -0.76 -7.94
C LYS A 18 14.67 -1.97 -8.46
N SER A 19 14.10 -3.17 -8.36
CA SER A 19 14.76 -4.42 -8.78
C SER A 19 14.50 -4.77 -10.24
N ASP A 20 13.41 -4.26 -10.81
CA ASP A 20 13.03 -4.49 -12.20
C ASP A 20 12.35 -3.24 -12.77
N PRO A 21 13.12 -2.29 -13.35
CA PRO A 21 12.59 -1.02 -13.84
C PRO A 21 11.58 -1.15 -14.98
N SER A 22 11.43 -2.33 -15.59
CA SER A 22 10.36 -2.59 -16.58
C SER A 22 8.98 -2.73 -15.94
N ARG A 23 8.92 -2.84 -14.61
CA ARG A 23 7.71 -2.97 -13.81
C ARG A 23 7.48 -1.71 -13.00
N ASN A 24 6.21 -1.45 -12.70
CA ASN A 24 5.80 -0.32 -11.89
C ASN A 24 5.28 -0.76 -10.53
N ASN A 25 5.48 0.10 -9.54
CA ASN A 25 4.84 0.02 -8.23
C ASN A 25 3.99 1.27 -8.03
N LEU A 26 2.84 1.12 -7.38
CA LEU A 26 2.18 2.23 -6.69
C LEU A 26 2.91 2.44 -5.36
N ALA A 27 3.64 3.55 -5.24
CA ALA A 27 4.31 3.97 -4.03
C ALA A 27 3.38 4.89 -3.23
N LEU A 28 3.19 4.54 -1.96
CA LEU A 28 2.32 5.21 -1.03
C LEU A 28 3.10 5.57 0.22
N THR A 29 2.85 6.76 0.74
CA THR A 29 3.28 7.17 2.08
C THR A 29 2.04 7.42 2.92
N PHE A 30 2.06 6.92 4.14
CA PHE A 30 0.98 7.13 5.10
C PHE A 30 1.49 7.88 6.32
N THR A 31 0.65 8.75 6.83
CA THR A 31 0.79 9.42 8.13
C THR A 31 -0.23 8.85 9.10
N VAL A 32 0.02 9.02 10.40
CA VAL A 32 -0.94 8.72 11.48
C VAL A 32 -1.55 10.04 11.95
N PRO A 33 -2.78 10.41 11.54
CA PRO A 33 -3.33 11.75 11.82
C PRO A 33 -3.44 12.07 13.31
N SER A 34 -3.64 11.05 14.15
CA SER A 34 -3.72 11.20 15.60
C SER A 34 -2.37 11.43 16.29
N ASP A 35 -1.26 11.13 15.62
CA ASP A 35 0.08 11.25 16.20
C ASP A 35 1.12 11.60 15.13
N ILE A 36 1.47 12.89 15.06
CA ILE A 36 2.45 13.44 14.11
C ILE A 36 3.90 13.04 14.42
N THR A 37 4.15 12.37 15.55
CA THR A 37 5.49 11.92 15.93
C THR A 37 5.84 10.55 15.36
N VAL A 38 4.83 9.82 14.86
CA VAL A 38 5.02 8.53 14.20
C VAL A 38 5.66 8.75 12.83
N ASP A 39 6.76 8.05 12.57
CA ASP A 39 7.43 8.07 11.28
C ASP A 39 6.49 7.62 10.15
N ASP A 40 6.65 8.26 8.99
CA ASP A 40 5.93 7.95 7.77
C ASP A 40 6.02 6.45 7.42
N ILE A 41 4.87 5.85 7.16
CA ILE A 41 4.76 4.45 6.79
C ILE A 41 4.79 4.36 5.27
N LYS A 42 5.75 3.63 4.71
CA LYS A 42 5.89 3.50 3.26
C LYS A 42 5.39 2.15 2.77
N LEU A 43 4.68 2.15 1.65
CA LEU A 43 4.20 0.94 0.99
C LEU A 43 4.41 1.02 -0.51
N TRP A 44 4.97 -0.06 -1.06
CA TRP A 44 5.05 -0.26 -2.50
C TRP A 44 4.17 -1.44 -2.90
N LEU A 45 3.14 -1.16 -3.69
CA LEU A 45 2.25 -2.16 -4.27
C LEU A 45 2.66 -2.44 -5.72
N PRO A 46 3.16 -3.65 -6.04
CA PRO A 46 3.52 -3.99 -7.41
C PRO A 46 2.28 -3.98 -8.31
N ILE A 47 2.36 -3.25 -9.42
CA ILE A 47 1.34 -3.23 -10.46
C ILE A 47 1.67 -4.38 -11.43
N PRO A 48 0.85 -5.45 -11.48
CA PRO A 48 1.17 -6.59 -12.32
C PRO A 48 1.06 -6.21 -13.81
N PRO A 49 2.12 -6.41 -14.63
CA PRO A 49 2.02 -6.17 -16.07
C PRO A 49 1.15 -7.24 -16.73
N ALA A 50 0.52 -6.92 -17.86
CA ALA A 50 -0.36 -7.84 -18.58
C ALA A 50 0.35 -9.15 -18.97
N ALA A 51 1.61 -9.08 -19.39
CA ALA A 51 2.43 -10.26 -19.73
C ALA A 51 2.58 -11.26 -18.57
N LEU A 52 2.59 -10.77 -17.32
CA LEU A 52 2.72 -11.63 -16.13
C LEU A 52 1.51 -12.56 -15.97
N LYS A 53 0.36 -12.22 -16.55
CA LYS A 53 -0.83 -13.06 -16.51
C LYS A 53 -0.59 -14.41 -17.18
N GLU A 54 0.20 -14.45 -18.25
CA GLU A 54 0.51 -15.67 -19.00
C GLU A 54 1.74 -16.38 -18.42
N GLU A 55 2.77 -15.63 -18.02
CA GLU A 55 4.02 -16.16 -17.47
C GLU A 55 3.85 -16.81 -16.08
N ASP A 56 3.14 -16.12 -15.18
CA ASP A 56 2.90 -16.57 -13.80
C ASP A 56 1.53 -16.08 -13.30
N PRO A 57 0.45 -16.80 -13.67
CA PRO A 57 -0.92 -16.45 -13.28
C PRO A 57 -1.12 -16.37 -11.76
N LYS A 58 -0.38 -17.20 -11.00
CA LYS A 58 -0.49 -17.22 -9.53
C LYS A 58 0.05 -15.92 -8.94
N LYS A 59 1.22 -15.49 -9.38
CA LYS A 59 1.83 -14.22 -8.94
C LYS A 59 1.02 -13.02 -9.40
N TYR A 60 0.51 -13.04 -10.63
CA TYR A 60 -0.40 -12.01 -11.15
C TYR A 60 -1.63 -11.84 -10.24
N ASN A 61 -2.34 -12.93 -9.95
CA ASN A 61 -3.54 -12.89 -9.09
C ASN A 61 -3.23 -12.47 -7.66
N LYS A 62 -2.07 -12.86 -7.11
CA LYS A 62 -1.64 -12.44 -5.77
C LYS A 62 -1.39 -10.92 -5.70
N GLN A 63 -0.79 -10.34 -6.73
CA GLN A 63 -0.55 -8.89 -6.80
C GLN A 63 -1.86 -8.12 -6.96
N LEU A 64 -2.76 -8.59 -7.83
CA LEU A 64 -4.11 -8.02 -7.96
C LEU A 64 -4.89 -8.08 -6.66
N LEU A 65 -4.86 -9.21 -5.95
CA LEU A 65 -5.55 -9.36 -4.67
C LEU A 65 -5.04 -8.35 -3.64
N ARG A 66 -3.72 -8.12 -3.58
CA ARG A 66 -3.13 -7.14 -2.67
C ARG A 66 -3.57 -5.70 -2.97
N ILE A 67 -3.66 -5.33 -4.25
CA ILE A 67 -4.19 -4.03 -4.68
C ILE A 67 -5.67 -3.91 -4.33
N LYS A 68 -6.46 -4.97 -4.57
CA LYS A 68 -7.88 -5.02 -4.23
C LYS A 68 -8.10 -4.85 -2.72
N ASP A 69 -7.36 -5.58 -1.89
CA ASP A 69 -7.47 -5.49 -0.43
C ASP A 69 -7.12 -4.09 0.07
N PHE A 70 -6.16 -3.42 -0.56
CA PHE A 70 -5.86 -2.01 -0.30
C PHE A 70 -7.04 -1.10 -0.65
N TYR A 71 -7.57 -1.18 -1.87
CA TYR A 71 -8.70 -0.36 -2.29
C TYR A 71 -9.95 -0.59 -1.43
N GLU A 72 -10.25 -1.83 -1.06
CA GLU A 72 -11.34 -2.15 -0.14
C GLU A 72 -11.10 -1.58 1.27
N GLY A 73 -9.86 -1.57 1.75
CA GLY A 73 -9.50 -0.98 3.05
C GLY A 73 -9.74 0.53 3.11
N PHE A 74 -9.41 1.24 2.03
CA PHE A 74 -9.59 2.70 1.92
C PHE A 74 -10.97 3.12 1.38
N GLY A 75 -11.79 2.17 0.93
CA GLY A 75 -13.11 2.45 0.34
C GLY A 75 -13.02 3.13 -1.03
N VAL A 76 -11.98 2.81 -1.81
CA VAL A 76 -11.76 3.38 -3.15
C VAL A 76 -12.75 2.77 -4.14
N ASP A 77 -13.47 3.63 -4.87
CA ASP A 77 -14.28 3.21 -6.01
C ASP A 77 -13.38 2.87 -7.19
N THR A 78 -13.41 1.60 -7.62
CA THR A 78 -12.59 1.08 -8.72
C THR A 78 -13.39 0.94 -10.02
N SER A 79 -14.66 1.36 -10.04
CA SER A 79 -15.53 1.28 -11.22
C SER A 79 -15.05 2.13 -12.40
N ARG A 80 -14.31 3.18 -12.09
CA ARG A 80 -13.58 4.04 -13.01
C ARG A 80 -12.12 3.92 -12.59
N GLY A 81 -11.20 3.75 -13.54
CA GLY A 81 -9.79 3.55 -13.21
C GLY A 81 -9.29 4.55 -12.16
N VAL A 82 -8.41 4.10 -11.27
CA VAL A 82 -7.94 4.89 -10.12
C VAL A 82 -6.70 5.67 -10.51
N ASP A 83 -6.76 7.00 -10.44
CA ASP A 83 -5.57 7.85 -10.51
C ASP A 83 -4.91 7.91 -9.11
N PRO A 84 -3.58 7.73 -8.98
CA PRO A 84 -2.88 7.90 -7.71
C PRO A 84 -3.24 9.21 -6.98
N VAL A 85 -3.46 10.32 -7.69
CA VAL A 85 -3.77 11.60 -7.03
C VAL A 85 -5.08 11.56 -6.24
N ASP A 86 -6.05 10.78 -6.68
CA ASP A 86 -7.36 10.63 -6.04
C ASP A 86 -7.28 9.84 -4.72
N LEU A 87 -6.14 9.19 -4.46
CA LEU A 87 -5.91 8.45 -3.23
C LEU A 87 -5.46 9.36 -2.08
N ILE A 88 -4.86 10.52 -2.39
CA ILE A 88 -4.26 11.40 -1.39
C ILE A 88 -5.37 11.96 -0.48
N GLY A 89 -5.15 11.90 0.83
CA GLY A 89 -6.09 12.34 1.86
C GLY A 89 -7.09 11.28 2.32
N LEU A 90 -7.22 10.14 1.61
CA LEU A 90 -8.07 9.04 2.06
C LEU A 90 -7.55 8.43 3.36
N THR A 91 -8.47 8.04 4.24
CA THR A 91 -8.16 7.40 5.51
C THR A 91 -8.69 5.98 5.59
N ALA A 92 -7.96 5.13 6.31
CA ALA A 92 -8.35 3.78 6.64
C ALA A 92 -7.88 3.43 8.07
N TYR A 93 -8.59 2.51 8.71
CA TYR A 93 -8.08 1.86 9.91
C TYR A 93 -7.20 0.70 9.51
N ALA A 94 -6.02 0.61 10.13
CA ALA A 94 -5.05 -0.43 9.85
C ALA A 94 -4.47 -0.99 11.16
N ILE A 95 -4.15 -2.27 11.12
CA ILE A 95 -3.30 -2.90 12.14
C ILE A 95 -1.86 -2.66 11.71
N LEU A 96 -1.15 -1.88 12.51
CA LEU A 96 0.25 -1.54 12.33
C LEU A 96 1.11 -2.54 13.10
N GLY A 97 2.24 -2.89 12.49
CA GLY A 97 3.29 -3.68 13.12
C GLY A 97 4.64 -2.99 12.98
N GLU A 98 5.58 -3.39 13.82
CA GLU A 98 6.96 -2.96 13.81
C GLU A 98 7.85 -4.14 13.40
N SER A 99 8.83 -3.90 12.53
CA SER A 99 9.86 -4.89 12.18
C SER A 99 11.23 -4.25 12.21
N GLU A 100 12.20 -4.97 12.73
CA GLU A 100 13.61 -4.57 12.67
C GLU A 100 14.18 -4.90 11.28
N ASP A 101 14.60 -3.88 10.54
CA ASP A 101 15.39 -4.03 9.32
C ASP A 101 16.90 -3.88 9.65
N PRO A 102 17.76 -4.80 9.18
CA PRO A 102 19.20 -4.76 9.47
C PRO A 102 19.93 -3.49 9.03
N ASN A 103 19.40 -2.76 8.04
CA ASN A 103 20.04 -1.58 7.46
C ASN A 103 19.38 -0.27 7.90
N TYR A 104 18.10 -0.32 8.27
CA TYR A 104 17.30 0.88 8.51
C TYR A 104 16.68 0.94 9.92
N GLY A 105 16.95 -0.04 10.78
CA GLY A 105 16.42 -0.09 12.14
C GLY A 105 14.94 -0.46 12.18
N MET A 106 14.23 -0.03 13.22
CA MET A 106 12.81 -0.34 13.39
C MET A 106 11.98 0.38 12.32
N GLN A 107 11.15 -0.35 11.60
CA GLN A 107 10.23 0.21 10.61
C GLN A 107 8.79 -0.19 10.88
N ASN A 108 7.89 0.80 10.76
CA ASN A 108 6.46 0.61 10.78
C ASN A 108 5.98 0.02 9.44
N PHE A 109 5.07 -0.94 9.50
CA PHE A 109 4.41 -1.47 8.31
C PHE A 109 2.93 -1.74 8.56
N VAL A 110 2.14 -1.68 7.48
CA VAL A 110 0.74 -2.08 7.52
C VAL A 110 0.64 -3.61 7.45
N ARG A 111 0.15 -4.23 8.53
CA ARG A 111 -0.07 -5.68 8.58
C ARG A 111 -1.39 -6.07 7.93
N ARG A 112 -2.45 -5.31 8.18
CA ARG A 112 -3.80 -5.56 7.64
C ARG A 112 -4.64 -4.29 7.66
N TYR A 113 -5.44 -4.07 6.62
CA TYR A 113 -6.49 -3.05 6.61
C TYR A 113 -7.76 -3.59 7.30
N VAL A 114 -8.35 -2.75 8.17
CA VAL A 114 -9.68 -3.00 8.73
C VAL A 114 -10.68 -2.55 7.67
N LYS A 115 -11.45 -3.51 7.13
CA LYS A 115 -12.45 -3.19 6.11
C LYS A 115 -13.48 -2.23 6.69
N LYS A 116 -13.71 -1.09 6.02
CA LYS A 116 -14.85 -0.22 6.29
C LYS A 116 -16.13 -1.06 6.20
N ARG A 117 -16.91 -1.09 7.29
CA ARG A 117 -18.21 -1.77 7.35
C ARG A 117 -19.29 -0.97 6.64
#